data_AF-A0A1E7YNB4-F1
#
_entry.id   AF-A0A1E7YNB4-F1
#
_cell.length_a   1.000
_cell.length_b   1.000
_cell.length_c   1.000
_cell.angle_alpha   90.00
_cell.angle_beta   90.00
_cell.angle_gamma   90.00
#
_symmetry.space_group_name_H-M   'P 1'
#
loop_
_entity.id
_entity.type
_entity.pdbx_description
1 polymer ?
#
loop_
_entity_poly.entity_id
_entity_poly.type
_entity_poly.pdbx_seq_one_letter_code
_entity_poly.pdbx_strand_id
1 'polypeptide(L)'
;MHITGRIRPGLKVLKRALAQNAKASNIYNRGLAAGVGFKAIESALEKAGFKGALVPKNEPFFSVWPKEFKNPQAAERILEVYGEQREGDPVKRLYRFPVVFLHSDPRRMILTRYECYTASGLKYRSEERNGERLCIGKGEIPKRNGRVVRLSTGVPEVVRGTCVPEECPEFQGNLCKRRSHVIVSIPGATNAVEFVEIPTGSFYSVEQLQGTLNDVASVCGGTIPMEVQLGYKGYPIFWMSKVTESVSRVDWETGERSRTKQILARMDAEIEMAHLISLAETAAARIQSMRQRLLPPIVQTSKEVLSLAHEPASRLEDYIPATVKTEGPEPVPSQEPTEPPLRADPQPAEPKSAAQATEIPEPGIDVAAEAPGTTVPELRKQLSGLCNTIGLQPETILRYGNLRFGEGWGRKADSLKKLLEAIHLAMLQDDVDGLIAEIHDTIQEAQNRAS
;
A
#
# COMPACT_ATOMS: atom_id res chain seq x y z
N MET A 1 -5.88 -13.18 1.46
CA MET A 1 -4.49 -12.69 1.41
C MET A 1 -3.54 -13.88 1.30
N HIS A 2 -2.63 -13.88 0.34
CA HIS A 2 -1.75 -15.01 0.07
C HIS A 2 -0.29 -14.62 0.35
N ILE A 3 0.26 -15.09 1.47
CA ILE A 3 1.69 -14.88 1.79
C ILE A 3 2.51 -15.74 0.81
N THR A 4 3.40 -15.11 0.05
CA THR A 4 4.28 -15.78 -0.93
C THR A 4 5.67 -16.04 -0.38
N GLY A 5 6.12 -15.33 0.65
CA GLY A 5 7.44 -15.54 1.24
C GLY A 5 7.57 -15.05 2.68
N ARG A 6 8.71 -15.36 3.28
CA ARG A 6 9.01 -14.97 4.67
C ARG A 6 10.44 -14.47 4.81
N ILE A 7 10.57 -13.24 5.30
CA ILE A 7 11.85 -12.69 5.75
C ILE A 7 11.94 -12.92 7.25
N ARG A 8 13.03 -13.55 7.71
CA ARG A 8 13.23 -13.78 9.14
C ARG A 8 13.88 -12.55 9.76
N PRO A 9 13.44 -12.10 10.95
CA PRO A 9 14.14 -11.03 11.65
C PRO A 9 15.57 -11.46 11.97
N GLY A 10 15.79 -12.63 12.58
CA GLY A 10 17.14 -13.16 12.85
C GLY A 10 17.42 -14.48 12.13
N LEU A 11 18.51 -15.13 12.51
CA LEU A 11 18.86 -16.47 12.05
C LEU A 11 18.68 -17.50 13.17
N LYS A 12 18.88 -18.79 12.88
CA LYS A 12 19.04 -19.82 13.92
C LYS A 12 20.43 -20.44 13.83
N VAL A 13 21.13 -20.56 14.95
CA VAL A 13 22.43 -21.26 15.07
C VAL A 13 22.25 -22.60 15.77
N LEU A 14 23.20 -23.53 15.56
CA LEU A 14 23.34 -24.69 16.43
C LEU A 14 23.60 -24.25 17.88
N LYS A 15 23.00 -24.96 18.84
CA LYS A 15 23.39 -24.87 20.26
C LYS A 15 24.88 -25.10 20.41
N ARG A 16 25.56 -24.35 21.29
CA ARG A 16 27.01 -24.40 21.50
C ARG A 16 27.53 -25.83 21.77
N ALA A 17 26.79 -26.63 22.54
CA ALA A 17 27.11 -28.04 22.82
C ALA A 17 27.04 -28.96 21.57
N LEU A 18 26.23 -28.62 20.57
CA LEU A 18 26.09 -29.38 19.32
C LEU A 18 26.99 -28.85 18.20
N ALA A 19 27.48 -27.62 18.28
CA ALA A 19 28.41 -27.05 17.30
C ALA A 19 29.75 -27.79 17.22
N GLN A 20 30.16 -28.48 18.30
CA GLN A 20 31.34 -29.36 18.31
C GLN A 20 31.05 -30.77 17.75
N ASN A 21 29.78 -31.15 17.56
CA ASN A 21 29.43 -32.46 17.00
C ASN A 21 29.52 -32.41 15.47
N ALA A 22 30.53 -33.09 14.91
CA ALA A 22 30.79 -33.10 13.46
C ALA A 22 29.56 -33.48 12.61
N LYS A 23 28.71 -34.42 13.06
CA LYS A 23 27.50 -34.83 12.33
C LYS A 23 26.45 -33.72 12.33
N ALA A 24 26.21 -33.07 13.47
CA ALA A 24 25.25 -31.96 13.56
C ALA A 24 25.73 -30.73 12.76
N SER A 25 27.00 -30.36 12.89
CA SER A 25 27.61 -29.24 12.16
C SER A 25 27.64 -29.47 10.65
N ASN A 26 27.92 -30.69 10.18
CA ASN A 26 27.85 -31.02 8.75
C ASN A 26 26.42 -30.92 8.18
N ILE A 27 25.40 -31.36 8.92
CA ILE A 27 23.99 -31.21 8.50
C ILE A 27 23.60 -29.73 8.42
N TYR A 28 23.96 -28.95 9.45
CA TYR A 28 23.66 -27.52 9.53
C TYR A 28 24.35 -26.73 8.41
N ASN A 29 25.67 -26.87 8.26
CA ASN A 29 26.46 -26.15 7.24
C ASN A 29 26.02 -26.50 5.82
N ARG A 30 25.75 -27.78 5.53
CA ARG A 30 25.20 -28.20 4.23
C ARG A 30 23.83 -27.60 3.96
N GLY A 31 22.99 -27.51 4.98
CA GLY A 31 21.67 -26.88 4.89
C GLY A 31 21.73 -25.37 4.62
N LEU A 32 22.67 -24.66 5.27
CA LEU A 32 22.94 -23.25 4.99
C LEU A 32 23.42 -23.04 3.55
N ALA A 33 24.43 -23.81 3.11
CA ALA A 33 25.00 -23.71 1.77
C ALA A 33 23.97 -24.01 0.66
N ALA A 34 23.05 -24.96 0.90
CA ALA A 34 21.98 -25.30 -0.02
C ALA A 34 20.72 -24.40 0.09
N GLY A 35 20.77 -23.33 0.90
CA GLY A 35 19.70 -22.34 1.01
C GLY A 35 18.33 -22.87 1.48
N VAL A 36 18.28 -24.02 2.15
CA VAL A 36 17.01 -24.77 2.33
C VAL A 36 16.06 -24.22 3.40
N GLY A 37 16.46 -23.17 4.11
CA GLY A 37 15.67 -22.55 5.18
C GLY A 37 15.66 -23.37 6.48
N PHE A 38 15.45 -22.68 7.62
CA PHE A 38 15.69 -23.29 8.93
C PHE A 38 14.74 -24.45 9.26
N LYS A 39 13.49 -24.44 8.74
CA LYS A 39 12.53 -25.53 8.97
C LYS A 39 13.02 -26.87 8.40
N ALA A 40 13.66 -26.86 7.24
CA ALA A 40 14.22 -28.06 6.64
C ALA A 40 15.48 -28.54 7.39
N ILE A 41 16.32 -27.60 7.84
CA ILE A 41 17.51 -27.89 8.66
C ILE A 41 17.11 -28.52 10.00
N GLU A 42 16.10 -27.99 10.68
CA GLU A 42 15.58 -28.57 11.93
C GLU A 42 15.04 -29.98 11.71
N SER A 43 14.26 -30.22 10.66
CA SER A 43 13.77 -31.57 10.35
C SER A 43 14.90 -32.56 10.03
N ALA A 44 15.96 -32.12 9.35
CA ALA A 44 17.13 -32.96 9.07
C ALA A 44 17.93 -33.29 10.35
N LEU A 45 18.08 -32.32 11.26
CA LEU A 45 18.73 -32.52 12.55
C LEU A 45 17.91 -33.45 13.46
N GLU A 46 16.59 -33.30 13.52
CA GLU A 46 15.69 -34.17 14.27
C GLU A 46 15.74 -35.62 13.77
N LYS A 47 15.68 -35.84 12.45
CA LYS A 47 15.86 -37.17 11.83
C LYS A 47 17.22 -37.78 12.13
N ALA A 48 18.25 -36.97 12.36
CA ALA A 48 19.59 -37.41 12.72
C ALA A 48 19.78 -37.68 14.23
N GLY A 49 18.76 -37.43 15.06
CA GLY A 49 18.74 -37.62 16.52
C GLY A 49 18.84 -36.32 17.34
N PHE A 50 19.07 -35.17 16.70
CA PHE A 50 19.36 -33.90 17.38
C PHE A 50 18.09 -33.05 17.56
N LYS A 51 17.26 -33.40 18.54
CA LYS A 51 16.01 -32.68 18.85
C LYS A 51 16.28 -31.27 19.39
N GLY A 52 15.56 -30.26 18.89
CA GLY A 52 15.69 -28.87 19.34
C GLY A 52 17.13 -28.34 19.24
N ALA A 53 17.86 -28.73 18.20
CA ALA A 53 19.29 -28.46 18.04
C ALA A 53 19.61 -27.00 17.69
N LEU A 54 18.65 -26.28 17.10
CA LEU A 54 18.81 -24.87 16.74
C LEU A 54 18.23 -23.94 17.80
N VAL A 55 18.87 -22.78 17.98
CA VAL A 55 18.39 -21.67 18.81
C VAL A 55 18.37 -20.38 17.98
N PRO A 56 17.39 -19.47 18.19
CA PRO A 56 17.40 -18.16 17.55
C PRO A 56 18.66 -17.38 17.94
N LYS A 57 19.31 -16.75 16.97
CA LYS A 57 20.33 -15.73 17.18
C LYS A 57 19.86 -14.44 16.52
N ASN A 58 19.86 -13.36 17.29
CA ASN A 58 19.56 -12.03 16.78
C ASN A 58 20.83 -11.41 16.21
N GLU A 59 20.70 -10.75 15.06
CA GLU A 59 21.79 -10.25 14.22
C GLU A 59 21.39 -8.87 13.67
N PRO A 60 22.32 -8.02 13.22
CA PRO A 60 21.99 -6.69 12.69
C PRO A 60 21.28 -6.68 11.32
N PHE A 61 21.13 -7.84 10.67
CA PHE A 61 20.42 -7.99 9.38
C PHE A 61 19.19 -8.88 9.49
N PHE A 62 18.35 -8.82 8.46
CA PHE A 62 17.25 -9.75 8.21
C PHE A 62 17.71 -10.91 7.31
N SER A 63 17.21 -12.12 7.56
CA SER A 63 17.60 -13.30 6.78
C SER A 63 16.54 -13.66 5.74
N VAL A 64 16.94 -13.63 4.46
CA VAL A 64 16.14 -14.03 3.30
C VAL A 64 16.63 -15.40 2.83
N TRP A 65 15.72 -16.33 2.56
CA TRP A 65 16.04 -17.71 2.16
C TRP A 65 15.16 -18.14 0.98
N PRO A 66 15.71 -18.47 -0.20
CA PRO A 66 14.90 -18.77 -1.38
C PRO A 66 13.85 -19.88 -1.17
N LYS A 67 14.15 -20.92 -0.38
CA LYS A 67 13.18 -21.99 -0.07
C LYS A 67 12.15 -21.65 1.02
N GLU A 68 12.19 -20.46 1.60
CA GLU A 68 11.09 -19.92 2.42
C GLU A 68 10.13 -19.03 1.60
N PHE A 69 10.34 -18.93 0.27
CA PHE A 69 9.46 -18.27 -0.69
C PHE A 69 8.87 -19.30 -1.65
N LYS A 70 7.63 -19.08 -2.09
CA LYS A 70 6.95 -19.89 -3.13
C LYS A 70 7.55 -19.67 -4.51
N ASN A 71 7.99 -18.43 -4.76
CA ASN A 71 8.84 -18.05 -5.88
C ASN A 71 10.26 -17.77 -5.36
N PRO A 72 11.23 -18.70 -5.51
CA PRO A 72 12.59 -18.49 -5.04
C PRO A 72 13.25 -17.23 -5.61
N GLN A 73 12.93 -16.85 -6.85
CA GLN A 73 13.47 -15.65 -7.50
C GLN A 73 13.07 -14.35 -6.77
N ALA A 74 11.97 -14.33 -6.02
CA ALA A 74 11.61 -13.15 -5.24
C ALA A 74 12.63 -12.90 -4.11
N ALA A 75 13.16 -13.97 -3.48
CA ALA A 75 14.22 -13.86 -2.49
C ALA A 75 15.54 -13.36 -3.11
N GLU A 76 15.84 -13.79 -4.33
CA GLU A 76 17.01 -13.37 -5.10
C GLU A 76 16.90 -11.88 -5.47
N ARG A 77 15.79 -11.43 -6.05
CA ARG A 77 15.53 -10.01 -6.35
C ARG A 77 15.63 -9.10 -5.12
N ILE A 78 15.11 -9.54 -3.96
CA ILE A 78 15.23 -8.77 -2.71
C ILE A 78 16.70 -8.57 -2.32
N LEU A 79 17.55 -9.58 -2.46
CA LEU A 79 18.99 -9.49 -2.17
C LEU A 79 19.80 -8.85 -3.30
N GLU A 80 19.29 -8.83 -4.52
CA GLU A 80 19.88 -8.13 -5.65
C GLU A 80 19.72 -6.61 -5.51
N VAL A 81 18.48 -6.15 -5.27
CA VAL A 81 18.11 -4.73 -5.18
C VAL A 81 18.49 -4.10 -3.83
N TYR A 82 18.27 -4.82 -2.71
CA TYR A 82 18.46 -4.27 -1.35
C TYR A 82 19.49 -5.04 -0.50
N GLY A 83 20.20 -6.02 -1.08
CA GLY A 83 21.23 -6.76 -0.37
C GLY A 83 22.59 -6.05 -0.42
N GLU A 84 23.08 -5.63 0.74
CA GLU A 84 24.41 -5.05 0.92
C GLU A 84 25.40 -6.14 1.33
N GLN A 85 26.67 -6.04 0.91
CA GLN A 85 27.76 -6.83 1.49
C GLN A 85 28.69 -5.89 2.23
N ARG A 86 28.59 -5.86 3.56
CA ARG A 86 29.38 -4.96 4.42
C ARG A 86 30.74 -5.59 4.76
N GLU A 87 31.65 -4.79 5.31
CA GLU A 87 32.94 -5.29 5.78
C GLU A 87 32.73 -6.41 6.82
N GLY A 88 33.38 -7.56 6.60
CA GLY A 88 33.21 -8.76 7.42
C GLY A 88 32.03 -9.67 7.05
N ASP A 89 31.15 -9.29 6.11
CA ASP A 89 30.10 -10.18 5.63
C ASP A 89 30.61 -11.20 4.60
N PRO A 90 30.37 -12.52 4.83
CA PRO A 90 30.75 -13.54 3.85
C PRO A 90 29.83 -13.58 2.61
N VAL A 91 28.64 -12.95 2.68
CA VAL A 91 27.62 -12.91 1.62
C VAL A 91 26.78 -11.65 1.77
N LYS A 92 26.11 -11.19 0.70
CA LYS A 92 25.10 -10.13 0.78
C LYS A 92 24.04 -10.42 1.86
N ARG A 93 23.64 -9.39 2.61
CA ARG A 93 22.64 -9.42 3.68
C ARG A 93 21.61 -8.31 3.46
N LEU A 94 20.39 -8.54 3.95
CA LEU A 94 19.33 -7.53 3.92
C LEU A 94 19.38 -6.70 5.21
N TYR A 95 20.02 -5.53 5.16
CA TYR A 95 20.16 -4.63 6.32
C TYR A 95 19.04 -3.58 6.41
N ARG A 96 18.74 -2.92 5.29
CA ARG A 96 17.69 -1.90 5.17
C ARG A 96 16.93 -2.12 3.85
N PHE A 97 15.61 -1.98 3.87
CA PHE A 97 14.76 -2.16 2.68
C PHE A 97 13.41 -1.45 2.84
N PRO A 98 12.78 -0.97 1.74
CA PRO A 98 11.50 -0.33 1.80
C PRO A 98 10.37 -1.36 1.96
N VAL A 99 9.26 -0.93 2.56
CA VAL A 99 8.05 -1.74 2.73
C VAL A 99 6.81 -0.93 2.40
N VAL A 100 5.83 -1.59 1.78
CA VAL A 100 4.50 -1.03 1.51
C VAL A 100 3.44 -1.97 2.05
N PHE A 101 2.50 -1.44 2.81
CA PHE A 101 1.46 -2.22 3.47
C PHE A 101 0.23 -2.40 2.57
N LEU A 102 -0.45 -3.53 2.76
CA LEU A 102 -1.69 -3.87 2.05
C LEU A 102 -2.93 -3.07 2.48
N HIS A 103 -2.83 -2.34 3.58
CA HIS A 103 -3.95 -1.68 4.24
C HIS A 103 -3.61 -0.22 4.49
N SER A 104 -4.63 0.66 4.42
CA SER A 104 -4.48 2.06 4.80
C SER A 104 -4.72 2.29 6.30
N ASP A 105 -5.36 1.36 7.00
CA ASP A 105 -5.58 1.44 8.45
C ASP A 105 -4.36 0.90 9.23
N PRO A 106 -3.65 1.73 10.02
CA PRO A 106 -2.52 1.32 10.85
C PRO A 106 -2.78 0.09 11.72
N ARG A 107 -4.01 -0.05 12.25
CA ARG A 107 -4.41 -1.17 13.11
C ARG A 107 -4.39 -2.51 12.39
N ARG A 108 -4.47 -2.49 11.06
CA ARG A 108 -4.49 -3.68 10.19
C ARG A 108 -3.14 -3.96 9.53
N MET A 109 -2.21 -3.01 9.53
CA MET A 109 -0.88 -3.15 8.93
C MET A 109 0.03 -4.14 9.68
N ILE A 110 -0.15 -4.26 11.00
CA ILE A 110 0.63 -5.17 11.87
C ILE A 110 -0.32 -6.11 12.61
N LEU A 111 -0.42 -7.34 12.12
CA LEU A 111 -1.35 -8.32 12.69
C LEU A 111 -0.76 -8.93 13.97
N THR A 112 -1.16 -8.38 15.12
CA THR A 112 -0.73 -8.86 16.45
C THR A 112 -1.79 -9.75 17.07
N ARG A 113 -1.41 -10.94 17.52
CA ARG A 113 -2.30 -11.91 18.19
C ARG A 113 -1.58 -12.64 19.32
N TYR A 114 -2.33 -13.09 20.32
CA TYR A 114 -1.87 -14.03 21.33
C TYR A 114 -2.22 -15.43 20.85
N GLU A 115 -1.24 -16.35 20.81
CA GLU A 115 -1.45 -17.70 20.28
C GLU A 115 -0.91 -18.77 21.24
N CYS A 116 -1.75 -19.77 21.54
CA CYS A 116 -1.41 -20.92 22.36
C CYS A 116 -1.34 -22.18 21.48
N TYR A 117 -0.19 -22.84 21.49
CA TYR A 117 0.07 -24.06 20.71
C TYR A 117 0.27 -25.28 21.61
N THR A 118 -0.27 -26.42 21.19
CA THR A 118 -0.01 -27.75 21.74
C THR A 118 0.72 -28.62 20.71
N ALA A 119 1.10 -29.85 21.09
CA ALA A 119 1.61 -30.85 20.14
C ALA A 119 0.65 -31.12 18.96
N SER A 120 -0.65 -30.90 19.16
CA SER A 120 -1.72 -30.99 18.15
C SER A 120 -1.94 -29.70 17.33
N GLY A 121 -1.09 -28.69 17.47
CA GLY A 121 -1.13 -27.43 16.71
C GLY A 121 -1.76 -26.27 17.49
N LEU A 122 -2.33 -25.29 16.78
CA LEU A 122 -2.97 -24.12 17.40
C LEU A 122 -4.21 -24.56 18.21
N LYS A 123 -4.20 -24.23 19.50
CA LYS A 123 -5.28 -24.54 20.47
C LYS A 123 -6.20 -23.33 20.67
N TYR A 124 -5.61 -22.15 20.93
CA TYR A 124 -6.32 -20.88 21.12
C TYR A 124 -5.60 -19.74 20.40
N ARG A 125 -6.35 -18.74 19.93
CA ARG A 125 -5.83 -17.47 19.41
C ARG A 125 -6.66 -16.28 19.90
N SER A 126 -6.06 -15.10 20.04
CA SER A 126 -6.82 -13.85 20.18
C SER A 126 -7.29 -13.34 18.83
N GLU A 127 -8.46 -12.72 18.79
CA GLU A 127 -9.03 -12.09 17.60
C GLU A 127 -9.82 -10.84 18.01
N GLU A 128 -9.65 -9.75 17.27
CA GLU A 128 -10.45 -8.54 17.49
C GLU A 128 -11.77 -8.64 16.73
N ARG A 129 -12.89 -8.43 17.44
CA ARG A 129 -14.24 -8.36 16.88
C ARG A 129 -14.96 -7.17 17.52
N ASN A 130 -15.50 -6.26 16.70
CA ASN A 130 -16.24 -5.08 17.15
C ASN A 130 -15.50 -4.19 18.18
N GLY A 131 -14.16 -4.16 18.14
CA GLY A 131 -13.32 -3.42 19.09
C GLY A 131 -12.93 -4.18 20.35
N GLU A 132 -13.51 -5.37 20.60
CA GLU A 132 -13.12 -6.25 21.71
C GLU A 132 -12.13 -7.32 21.24
N ARG A 133 -11.08 -7.56 22.02
CA ARG A 133 -10.13 -8.65 21.80
C ARG A 133 -10.64 -9.93 22.48
N LEU A 134 -11.15 -10.88 21.71
CA LEU A 134 -11.73 -12.14 22.20
C LEU A 134 -10.74 -13.30 22.13
N CYS A 135 -10.87 -14.27 23.04
CA CYS A 135 -10.13 -15.53 23.00
C CYS A 135 -10.93 -16.59 22.23
N ILE A 136 -10.40 -17.04 21.09
CA ILE A 136 -11.03 -18.01 20.18
C ILE A 136 -10.38 -19.38 20.34
N GLY A 137 -11.20 -20.42 20.49
CA GLY A 137 -10.79 -21.82 20.50
C GLY A 137 -11.54 -22.67 19.48
N LYS A 138 -11.15 -23.94 19.36
CA LYS A 138 -11.90 -24.95 18.62
C LYS A 138 -13.05 -25.48 19.48
N GLY A 139 -14.27 -25.47 18.93
CA GLY A 139 -15.44 -26.07 19.54
C GLY A 139 -15.44 -27.58 19.43
N GLU A 140 -16.52 -28.19 19.90
CA GLU A 140 -16.73 -29.63 19.78
C GLU A 140 -16.97 -30.06 18.31
N ILE A 141 -16.45 -31.22 17.95
CA ILE A 141 -16.70 -31.81 16.63
C ILE A 141 -18.03 -32.57 16.72
N PRO A 142 -19.07 -32.18 15.96
CA PRO A 142 -20.38 -32.81 16.06
C PRO A 142 -20.32 -34.30 15.70
N LYS A 143 -21.11 -35.10 16.42
CA LYS A 143 -21.25 -36.54 16.19
C LYS A 143 -22.69 -36.87 15.81
N ARG A 144 -22.87 -37.73 14.82
CA ARG A 144 -24.16 -38.30 14.43
C ARG A 144 -24.07 -39.81 14.61
N ASN A 145 -24.94 -40.38 15.44
CA ASN A 145 -24.95 -41.80 15.80
C ASN A 145 -23.56 -42.27 16.30
N GLY A 146 -22.93 -41.49 17.17
CA GLY A 146 -21.59 -41.75 17.72
C GLY A 146 -20.41 -41.50 16.75
N ARG A 147 -20.65 -41.39 15.44
CA ARG A 147 -19.61 -41.15 14.43
C ARG A 147 -19.37 -39.65 14.22
N VAL A 148 -18.11 -39.26 14.03
CA VAL A 148 -17.71 -37.88 13.73
C VAL A 148 -18.32 -37.40 12.41
N VAL A 149 -19.03 -36.27 12.44
CA VAL A 149 -19.51 -35.58 11.24
C VAL A 149 -18.40 -34.65 10.74
N ARG A 150 -17.99 -34.83 9.48
CA ARG A 150 -17.08 -33.89 8.82
C ARG A 150 -17.91 -32.70 8.32
N LEU A 151 -17.68 -31.53 8.89
CA LEU A 151 -18.27 -30.28 8.44
C LEU A 151 -17.47 -29.71 7.27
N SER A 152 -18.17 -29.20 6.25
CA SER A 152 -17.55 -28.51 5.10
C SER A 152 -16.84 -27.21 5.51
N THR A 153 -17.35 -26.55 6.56
CA THR A 153 -16.79 -25.32 7.16
C THR A 153 -15.65 -25.57 8.14
N GLY A 154 -15.26 -26.83 8.39
CA GLY A 154 -14.28 -27.21 9.40
C GLY A 154 -14.86 -27.30 10.81
N VAL A 155 -14.00 -27.44 11.82
CA VAL A 155 -14.43 -27.46 13.24
C VAL A 155 -14.89 -26.06 13.63
N PRO A 156 -16.09 -25.88 14.22
CA PRO A 156 -16.60 -24.57 14.58
C PRO A 156 -15.67 -23.88 15.58
N GLU A 157 -15.59 -22.55 15.49
CA GLU A 157 -14.82 -21.74 16.43
C GLU A 157 -15.73 -21.25 17.56
N VAL A 158 -15.21 -21.29 18.79
CA VAL A 158 -15.93 -20.87 20.00
C VAL A 158 -15.20 -19.75 20.70
N VAL A 159 -15.97 -18.75 21.16
CA VAL A 159 -15.46 -17.67 22.01
C VAL A 159 -15.37 -18.20 23.44
N ARG A 160 -14.20 -18.11 24.07
CA ARG A 160 -13.98 -18.46 25.48
C ARG A 160 -14.25 -17.30 26.45
N GLY A 161 -14.42 -16.09 25.92
CA GLY A 161 -14.50 -14.82 26.66
C GLY A 161 -13.50 -13.80 26.13
N THR A 162 -13.41 -12.66 26.81
CA THR A 162 -12.44 -11.60 26.54
C THR A 162 -11.00 -12.10 26.74
N CYS A 163 -10.07 -11.62 25.91
CA CYS A 163 -8.66 -11.97 25.99
C CYS A 163 -7.90 -10.92 26.81
N VAL A 164 -7.78 -11.19 28.11
CA VAL A 164 -6.98 -10.43 29.08
C VAL A 164 -5.75 -11.27 29.46
N PRO A 165 -4.56 -11.01 28.90
CA PRO A 165 -3.33 -11.77 29.20
C PRO A 165 -3.00 -11.85 30.70
N GLU A 166 -3.28 -10.79 31.43
CA GLU A 166 -3.03 -10.62 32.86
C GLU A 166 -3.81 -11.66 33.69
N GLU A 167 -5.02 -12.02 33.26
CA GLU A 167 -5.91 -12.99 33.91
C GLU A 167 -5.86 -14.38 33.25
N CYS A 168 -5.20 -14.52 32.09
CA CYS A 168 -5.22 -15.73 31.27
C CYS A 168 -4.24 -16.79 31.80
N PRO A 169 -4.69 -17.96 32.28
CA PRO A 169 -3.80 -18.98 32.84
C PRO A 169 -2.83 -19.56 31.82
N GLU A 170 -3.21 -19.66 30.53
CA GLU A 170 -2.28 -20.07 29.48
C GLU A 170 -1.19 -19.02 29.18
N PHE A 171 -1.46 -17.73 29.39
CA PHE A 171 -0.45 -16.67 29.21
C PHE A 171 0.51 -16.63 30.40
N GLN A 172 -0.02 -16.62 31.63
CA GLN A 172 0.79 -16.68 32.86
C GLN A 172 1.66 -17.95 32.90
N GLY A 173 1.12 -19.08 32.44
CA GLY A 173 1.85 -20.34 32.25
C GLY A 173 2.85 -20.37 31.08
N ASN A 174 3.11 -19.26 30.39
CA ASN A 174 4.01 -19.16 29.21
C ASN A 174 3.64 -20.05 28.00
N LEU A 175 2.42 -20.59 27.96
CA LEU A 175 1.90 -21.45 26.87
C LEU A 175 1.32 -20.63 25.71
N CYS A 176 0.69 -19.49 26.04
CA CYS A 176 0.17 -18.51 25.10
C CYS A 176 1.21 -17.38 24.91
N LYS A 177 1.51 -17.00 23.67
CA LYS A 177 2.55 -15.99 23.38
C LYS A 177 2.04 -14.95 22.38
N ARG A 178 2.38 -13.67 22.60
CA ARG A 178 2.15 -12.62 21.62
C ARG A 178 3.02 -12.86 20.38
N ARG A 179 2.42 -12.86 19.20
CA ARG A 179 3.05 -12.94 17.89
C ARG A 179 2.52 -11.83 17.02
N SER A 180 3.40 -11.20 16.27
CA SER A 180 3.03 -10.09 15.38
C SER A 180 3.57 -10.37 13.99
N HIS A 181 2.74 -10.15 12.98
CA HIS A 181 3.04 -10.45 11.59
C HIS A 181 2.93 -9.13 10.82
N VAL A 182 4.08 -8.59 10.41
CA VAL A 182 4.17 -7.46 9.49
C VAL A 182 4.07 -8.06 8.08
N ILE A 183 3.08 -7.65 7.29
CA ILE A 183 2.79 -8.25 5.98
C ILE A 183 2.78 -7.15 4.92
N VAL A 184 3.74 -7.23 4.01
CA VAL A 184 4.16 -6.11 3.15
C VAL A 184 4.49 -6.57 1.74
N SER A 185 4.41 -5.66 0.79
CA SER A 185 5.14 -5.70 -0.48
C SER A 185 6.52 -5.05 -0.29
N ILE A 186 7.50 -5.46 -1.09
CA ILE A 186 8.84 -4.84 -1.17
C ILE A 186 8.98 -4.28 -2.59
N PRO A 187 8.75 -2.98 -2.79
CA PRO A 187 8.81 -2.32 -4.10
C PRO A 187 10.11 -2.63 -4.84
N GLY A 188 10.06 -2.71 -6.17
CA GLY A 188 11.21 -3.09 -7.01
C GLY A 188 11.63 -4.57 -6.93
N ALA A 189 11.25 -5.32 -5.89
CA ALA A 189 11.69 -6.72 -5.71
C ALA A 189 10.55 -7.75 -5.78
N THR A 190 9.34 -7.41 -5.33
CA THR A 190 8.15 -8.28 -5.36
C THR A 190 7.13 -7.85 -6.40
N ASN A 191 6.55 -8.81 -7.11
CA ASN A 191 5.45 -8.57 -8.04
C ASN A 191 4.15 -8.17 -7.30
N ALA A 192 3.16 -7.61 -8.01
CA ALA A 192 1.93 -7.04 -7.42
C ALA A 192 1.07 -7.98 -6.53
N VAL A 193 1.31 -9.29 -6.57
CA VAL A 193 0.60 -10.31 -5.75
C VAL A 193 1.56 -11.06 -4.81
N GLU A 194 2.82 -10.66 -4.72
CA GLU A 194 3.84 -11.29 -3.88
C GLU A 194 3.98 -10.58 -2.52
N PHE A 195 3.25 -11.06 -1.51
CA PHE A 195 3.32 -10.51 -0.15
C PHE A 195 4.24 -11.30 0.78
N VAL A 196 5.11 -10.56 1.46
CA VAL A 196 6.15 -11.10 2.33
C VAL A 196 5.78 -10.88 3.80
N GLU A 197 5.94 -11.93 4.60
CA GLU A 197 5.74 -11.88 6.05
C GLU A 197 7.08 -11.65 6.78
N ILE A 198 7.11 -10.68 7.68
CA ILE A 198 8.18 -10.49 8.68
C ILE A 198 7.58 -10.81 10.07
N PRO A 199 7.72 -12.06 10.56
CA PRO A 199 7.18 -12.43 11.87
C PRO A 199 8.09 -11.94 12.99
N THR A 200 7.52 -11.25 13.98
CA THR A 200 8.23 -10.79 15.18
C THR A 200 7.49 -11.15 16.47
N GLY A 201 8.27 -11.52 17.50
CA GLY A 201 7.80 -11.68 18.87
C GLY A 201 8.37 -10.62 19.82
N SER A 202 9.12 -9.63 19.29
CA SER A 202 9.69 -8.53 20.08
C SER A 202 8.58 -7.56 20.47
N PHE A 203 8.47 -7.24 21.76
CA PHE A 203 7.50 -6.24 22.24
C PHE A 203 7.82 -4.86 21.67
N TYR A 204 9.04 -4.39 21.96
CA TYR A 204 9.53 -3.05 21.65
C TYR A 204 9.60 -2.75 20.14
N SER A 205 9.95 -3.75 19.32
CA SER A 205 9.90 -3.57 17.86
C SER A 205 8.48 -3.32 17.37
N VAL A 206 7.49 -4.03 17.89
CA VAL A 206 6.08 -3.86 17.49
C VAL A 206 5.52 -2.53 17.97
N GLU A 207 5.87 -2.12 19.19
CA GLU A 207 5.54 -0.80 19.74
C GLU A 207 6.12 0.33 18.88
N GLN A 208 7.42 0.26 18.53
CA GLN A 208 8.07 1.25 17.66
C GLN A 208 7.42 1.28 16.26
N LEU A 209 7.21 0.11 15.65
CA LEU A 209 6.54 -0.03 14.37
C LEU A 209 5.13 0.59 14.38
N GLN A 210 4.34 0.34 15.43
CA GLN A 210 3.00 0.89 15.59
C GLN A 210 3.03 2.40 15.86
N GLY A 211 3.99 2.90 16.62
CA GLY A 211 4.22 4.33 16.85
C GLY A 211 4.40 5.07 15.52
N THR A 212 5.39 4.67 14.72
CA THR A 212 5.66 5.29 13.41
C THR A 212 4.47 5.24 12.46
N LEU A 213 3.65 4.18 12.48
CA LEU A 213 2.41 4.14 11.69
C LEU A 213 1.35 5.11 12.22
N ASN A 214 1.17 5.21 13.54
CA ASN A 214 0.21 6.12 14.13
C ASN A 214 0.62 7.59 13.93
N ASP A 215 1.92 7.89 14.02
CA ASP A 215 2.47 9.24 13.78
C ASP A 215 2.17 9.69 12.34
N VAL A 216 2.53 8.88 11.34
CA VAL A 216 2.23 9.18 9.92
C VAL A 216 0.73 9.23 9.66
N ALA A 217 -0.05 8.32 10.25
CA ALA A 217 -1.51 8.34 10.12
C ALA A 217 -2.14 9.60 10.74
N SER A 218 -1.57 10.15 11.82
CA SER A 218 -2.10 11.38 12.44
C SER A 218 -2.04 12.57 11.49
N VAL A 219 -0.96 12.70 10.72
CA VAL A 219 -0.82 13.70 9.64
C VAL A 219 -1.80 13.41 8.49
N CYS A 220 -2.05 12.13 8.20
CA CYS A 220 -2.89 11.67 7.09
C CYS A 220 -4.39 11.51 7.43
N GLY A 221 -4.89 12.15 8.49
CA GLY A 221 -6.32 12.10 8.85
C GLY A 221 -6.80 10.76 9.42
N GLY A 222 -5.91 9.97 10.01
CA GLY A 222 -6.20 8.70 10.70
C GLY A 222 -5.97 7.43 9.89
N THR A 223 -5.65 7.54 8.60
CA THR A 223 -5.26 6.40 7.73
C THR A 223 -4.09 6.79 6.85
N ILE A 224 -3.32 5.83 6.32
CA ILE A 224 -2.19 6.07 5.41
C ILE A 224 -2.53 5.49 4.03
N PRO A 225 -3.13 6.27 3.11
CA PRO A 225 -3.46 5.80 1.76
C PRO A 225 -2.25 5.21 1.04
N MET A 226 -2.46 4.24 0.15
CA MET A 226 -1.41 3.59 -0.65
C MET A 226 -0.51 4.60 -1.37
N GLU A 227 -1.11 5.68 -1.88
CA GLU A 227 -0.43 6.79 -2.57
C GLU A 227 0.58 7.50 -1.66
N VAL A 228 0.24 7.68 -0.37
CA VAL A 228 1.16 8.22 0.65
C VAL A 228 2.26 7.21 0.97
N GLN A 229 1.94 5.92 1.06
CA GLN A 229 2.94 4.87 1.35
C GLN A 229 3.99 4.74 0.25
N LEU A 230 3.59 4.95 -1.01
CA LEU A 230 4.44 5.01 -2.19
C LEU A 230 5.20 6.34 -2.33
N GLY A 231 4.92 7.32 -1.46
CA GLY A 231 5.63 8.59 -1.38
C GLY A 231 5.65 9.39 -2.68
N TYR A 232 6.66 10.24 -2.81
CA TYR A 232 6.87 11.03 -4.02
C TYR A 232 7.48 10.16 -5.12
N LYS A 233 6.91 10.17 -6.33
CA LYS A 233 7.38 9.41 -7.52
C LYS A 233 7.57 7.90 -7.31
N GLY A 234 6.82 7.30 -6.39
CA GLY A 234 6.93 5.87 -6.10
C GLY A 234 8.10 5.47 -5.20
N TYR A 235 8.82 6.43 -4.61
CA TYR A 235 9.81 6.18 -3.56
C TYR A 235 9.08 5.93 -2.22
N PRO A 236 9.08 4.69 -1.69
CA PRO A 236 8.28 4.35 -0.53
C PRO A 236 8.79 5.04 0.73
N ILE A 237 7.86 5.52 1.57
CA ILE A 237 8.23 6.27 2.78
C ILE A 237 8.68 5.35 3.92
N PHE A 238 8.19 4.12 4.00
CA PHE A 238 8.50 3.22 5.11
C PHE A 238 9.70 2.34 4.82
N TRP A 239 10.72 2.44 5.68
CA TRP A 239 11.97 1.68 5.56
C TRP A 239 12.21 0.83 6.80
N MET A 240 12.27 -0.49 6.59
CA MET A 240 12.63 -1.46 7.61
C MET A 240 14.14 -1.53 7.77
N SER A 241 14.62 -1.52 9.00
CA SER A 241 16.02 -1.74 9.35
C SER A 241 16.15 -2.41 10.73
N LYS A 242 17.38 -2.54 11.22
CA LYS A 242 17.64 -2.88 12.62
C LYS A 242 18.63 -1.93 13.27
N VAL A 243 18.37 -1.67 14.55
CA VAL A 243 19.19 -0.80 15.40
C VAL A 243 19.53 -1.51 16.70
N THR A 244 20.64 -1.12 17.33
CA THR A 244 21.02 -1.61 18.67
C THR A 244 20.59 -0.59 19.70
N GLU A 245 19.56 -0.90 20.48
CA GLU A 245 18.98 0.00 21.48
C GLU A 245 19.18 -0.55 22.91
N SER A 246 19.29 0.36 23.89
CA SER A 246 19.42 0.01 25.30
C SER A 246 18.03 -0.08 25.94
N VAL A 247 17.46 -1.27 25.94
CA VAL A 247 16.12 -1.53 26.47
C VAL A 247 16.16 -1.73 27.98
N SER A 248 15.25 -1.07 28.71
CA SER A 248 15.02 -1.35 30.14
C SER A 248 14.11 -2.55 30.31
N ARG A 249 14.62 -3.60 30.97
CA ARG A 249 13.87 -4.78 31.39
C ARG A 249 13.59 -4.68 32.89
N VAL A 250 12.32 -4.79 33.27
CA VAL A 250 11.91 -5.03 34.65
C VAL A 250 12.03 -6.52 34.93
N ASP A 251 12.70 -6.90 36.01
CA ASP A 251 12.56 -8.23 36.59
C ASP A 251 11.23 -8.30 37.36
N TRP A 252 10.40 -9.30 37.08
CA TRP A 252 9.05 -9.37 37.64
C TRP A 252 9.00 -10.10 39.00
N GLU A 253 10.10 -10.70 39.43
CA GLU A 253 10.25 -11.32 40.75
C GLU A 253 10.88 -10.32 41.75
N THR A 254 11.88 -9.54 41.32
CA THR A 254 12.57 -8.57 42.20
C THR A 254 12.10 -7.12 42.03
N GLY A 255 11.42 -6.78 40.93
CA GLY A 255 11.03 -5.41 40.57
C GLY A 255 12.19 -4.56 40.02
N GLU A 256 13.41 -5.08 39.96
CA GLU A 256 14.60 -4.34 39.56
C GLU A 256 14.62 -3.99 38.07
N ARG A 257 15.18 -2.82 37.73
CA ARG A 257 15.35 -2.36 36.35
C ARG A 257 16.77 -2.62 35.85
N SER A 258 16.92 -3.64 35.02
CA SER A 258 18.15 -3.86 34.24
C SER A 258 18.09 -3.15 32.89
N ARG A 259 19.24 -2.72 32.36
CA ARG A 259 19.36 -2.23 30.97
C ARG A 259 20.16 -3.23 30.15
N THR A 260 19.62 -3.66 29.01
CA THR A 260 20.28 -4.61 28.12
C THR A 260 20.26 -4.08 26.70
N LYS A 261 21.42 -4.09 26.04
CA LYS A 261 21.51 -3.79 24.60
C LYS A 261 20.83 -4.91 23.82
N GLN A 262 19.83 -4.57 23.02
CA GLN A 262 19.10 -5.50 22.17
C GLN A 262 19.08 -4.97 20.73
N ILE A 263 19.21 -5.87 19.76
CA ILE A 263 19.03 -5.54 18.35
C ILE A 263 17.53 -5.59 18.05
N LEU A 264 16.91 -4.45 17.77
CA LEU A 264 15.49 -4.34 17.48
C LEU A 264 15.27 -4.11 15.99
N ALA A 265 14.26 -4.77 15.43
CA ALA A 265 13.71 -4.34 14.16
C ALA A 265 13.00 -3.00 14.36
N ARG A 266 13.22 -2.08 13.43
CA ARG A 266 12.76 -0.69 13.46
C ARG A 266 12.24 -0.32 12.07
N MET A 267 11.24 0.56 12.03
CA MET A 267 10.78 1.20 10.80
C MET A 267 10.91 2.71 10.94
N ASP A 268 11.50 3.34 9.94
CA ASP A 268 11.53 4.80 9.82
C ASP A 268 10.57 5.25 8.71
N ALA A 269 9.99 6.43 8.85
CA ALA A 269 9.27 7.12 7.77
C ALA A 269 10.22 8.16 7.14
N GLU A 270 10.82 7.82 6.00
CA GLU A 270 11.70 8.69 5.23
C GLU A 270 10.89 9.60 4.31
N ILE A 271 10.29 10.65 4.88
CA ILE A 271 9.62 11.72 4.13
C ILE A 271 9.70 13.05 4.89
N GLU A 272 9.83 14.15 4.15
CA GLU A 272 9.77 15.50 4.71
C GLU A 272 8.30 15.85 5.07
N MET A 273 8.07 16.60 6.14
CA MET A 273 6.73 16.80 6.70
C MET A 273 5.79 17.56 5.77
N ALA A 274 6.23 18.61 5.08
CA ALA A 274 5.40 19.33 4.11
C ALA A 274 5.07 18.45 2.90
N HIS A 275 6.00 17.60 2.44
CA HIS A 275 5.70 16.59 1.42
C HIS A 275 4.66 15.56 1.90
N LEU A 276 4.74 15.11 3.16
CA LEU A 276 3.75 14.19 3.74
C LEU A 276 2.35 14.82 3.81
N ILE A 277 2.26 16.08 4.26
CA ILE A 277 1.01 16.84 4.31
C ILE A 277 0.43 16.99 2.90
N SER A 278 1.23 17.41 1.93
CA SER A 278 0.78 17.58 0.53
C SER A 278 0.27 16.27 -0.10
N LEU A 279 0.94 15.14 0.15
CA LEU A 279 0.45 13.82 -0.30
C LEU A 279 -0.85 13.42 0.42
N ALA A 280 -0.98 13.71 1.71
CA ALA A 280 -2.19 13.43 2.48
C ALA A 280 -3.40 14.24 1.98
N GLU A 281 -3.23 15.54 1.75
CA GLU A 281 -4.25 16.42 1.19
C GLU A 281 -4.67 15.99 -0.22
N THR A 282 -3.69 15.66 -1.08
CA THR A 282 -3.93 15.15 -2.43
C THR A 282 -4.73 13.84 -2.40
N ALA A 283 -4.34 12.90 -1.54
CA ALA A 283 -5.04 11.63 -1.40
C ALA A 283 -6.46 11.84 -0.82
N ALA A 284 -6.64 12.73 0.15
CA ALA A 284 -7.95 13.07 0.71
C ALA A 284 -8.88 13.69 -0.34
N ALA A 285 -8.41 14.66 -1.12
CA ALA A 285 -9.16 15.27 -2.22
C ALA A 285 -9.53 14.25 -3.31
N ARG A 286 -8.61 13.34 -3.66
CA ARG A 286 -8.86 12.24 -4.60
C ARG A 286 -9.93 11.27 -4.06
N ILE A 287 -9.85 10.86 -2.79
CA ILE A 287 -10.86 10.01 -2.14
C ILE A 287 -12.23 10.70 -2.10
N GLN A 288 -12.26 12.01 -1.78
CA GLN A 288 -13.50 12.80 -1.75
C GLN A 288 -14.14 12.91 -3.13
N SER A 289 -13.37 13.19 -4.18
CA SER A 289 -13.88 13.27 -5.56
C SER A 289 -14.36 11.91 -6.08
N MET A 290 -13.65 10.80 -5.78
CA MET A 290 -14.13 9.46 -6.08
C MET A 290 -15.44 9.14 -5.37
N ARG A 291 -15.56 9.51 -4.08
CA ARG A 291 -16.80 9.32 -3.30
C ARG A 291 -17.97 10.12 -3.89
N GLN A 292 -17.74 11.34 -4.35
CA GLN A 292 -18.78 12.16 -5.02
C GLN A 292 -19.23 11.55 -6.36
N ARG A 293 -18.31 10.94 -7.13
CA ARG A 293 -18.63 10.25 -8.40
C ARG A 293 -19.35 8.90 -8.20
N LEU A 294 -19.12 8.22 -7.09
CA LEU A 294 -19.70 6.91 -6.77
C LEU A 294 -21.01 6.98 -5.99
N LEU A 295 -21.32 8.12 -5.37
CA LEU A 295 -22.66 8.41 -4.88
C LEU A 295 -23.58 8.66 -6.10
N PRO A 296 -24.75 8.02 -6.20
CA PRO A 296 -25.75 8.47 -7.17
C PRO A 296 -26.08 9.93 -6.85
N PRO A 297 -26.44 10.75 -7.86
CA PRO A 297 -26.89 12.11 -7.59
C PRO A 297 -28.05 12.02 -6.59
N ILE A 298 -27.91 12.73 -5.46
CA ILE A 298 -29.06 13.01 -4.61
C ILE A 298 -29.94 13.93 -5.44
N VAL A 299 -30.84 13.33 -6.21
CA VAL A 299 -32.02 14.03 -6.69
C VAL A 299 -32.67 14.56 -5.44
N GLN A 300 -32.63 15.89 -5.27
CA GLN A 300 -33.48 16.56 -4.30
C GLN A 300 -34.92 16.40 -4.82
N THR A 301 -35.50 15.22 -4.61
CA THR A 301 -36.95 15.08 -4.57
C THR A 301 -37.40 15.94 -3.40
N SER A 302 -37.76 17.18 -3.72
CA SER A 302 -38.60 18.02 -2.87
C SER A 302 -39.70 17.14 -2.31
N LYS A 303 -39.78 17.09 -0.98
CA LYS A 303 -40.56 16.08 -0.25
C LYS A 303 -42.05 16.39 -0.28
N GLU A 304 -42.63 16.48 -1.47
CA GLU A 304 -44.05 16.21 -1.66
C GLU A 304 -44.24 14.71 -1.49
N VAL A 305 -44.85 14.34 -0.36
CA VAL A 305 -45.28 12.98 -0.09
C VAL A 305 -46.47 12.72 -1.00
N LEU A 306 -46.20 12.19 -2.20
CA LEU A 306 -47.23 11.56 -3.03
C LEU A 306 -47.78 10.37 -2.26
N SER A 307 -48.90 10.62 -1.58
CA SER A 307 -49.71 9.63 -0.89
C SER A 307 -50.23 8.64 -1.91
N LEU A 308 -49.51 7.51 -2.07
CA LEU A 308 -50.02 6.31 -2.73
C LEU A 308 -51.11 5.70 -1.85
N ALA A 309 -52.29 6.30 -1.91
CA ALA A 309 -53.51 5.75 -1.36
C ALA A 309 -53.82 4.45 -2.13
N HIS A 310 -53.45 3.31 -1.56
CA HIS A 310 -54.05 2.04 -1.93
C HIS A 310 -55.48 2.05 -1.39
N GLU A 311 -56.46 2.36 -2.24
CA GLU A 311 -57.80 1.84 -2.01
C GLU A 311 -57.74 0.31 -2.11
N PRO A 312 -58.34 -0.43 -1.16
CA PRO A 312 -58.37 -1.89 -1.24
C PRO A 312 -59.25 -2.33 -2.41
N ALA A 313 -58.70 -3.19 -3.26
CA ALA A 313 -59.44 -3.91 -4.31
C ALA A 313 -60.71 -4.53 -3.71
N SER A 314 -61.86 -4.00 -4.11
CA SER A 314 -63.17 -4.31 -3.52
C SER A 314 -64.06 -5.12 -4.46
N ARG A 315 -63.55 -5.49 -5.64
CA ARG A 315 -64.22 -6.36 -6.61
C ARG A 315 -63.37 -7.57 -6.95
N LEU A 316 -64.05 -8.67 -7.25
CA LEU A 316 -63.41 -9.96 -7.60
C LEU A 316 -62.61 -9.88 -8.92
N GLU A 317 -62.97 -8.92 -9.77
CA GLU A 317 -62.37 -8.61 -11.06
C GLU A 317 -60.89 -8.19 -10.94
N ASP A 318 -60.53 -7.49 -9.86
CA ASP A 318 -59.19 -6.96 -9.59
C ASP A 318 -58.12 -8.06 -9.37
N TYR A 319 -58.55 -9.30 -9.16
CA TYR A 319 -57.70 -10.47 -8.86
C TYR A 319 -57.43 -11.38 -10.07
N ILE A 320 -57.98 -11.08 -11.25
CA ILE A 320 -57.88 -11.95 -12.44
C ILE A 320 -56.83 -11.40 -13.43
N PRO A 321 -55.68 -12.07 -13.63
CA PRO A 321 -54.66 -11.59 -14.55
C PRO A 321 -55.12 -11.68 -16.01
N ALA A 322 -54.87 -10.62 -16.78
CA ALA A 322 -55.38 -10.41 -18.13
C ALA A 322 -54.68 -11.27 -19.22
N THR A 323 -54.86 -12.59 -19.17
CA THR A 323 -54.47 -13.52 -20.24
C THR A 323 -55.53 -14.60 -20.53
N VAL A 324 -56.78 -14.19 -20.75
CA VAL A 324 -57.76 -15.00 -21.51
C VAL A 324 -58.48 -14.07 -22.49
N LYS A 325 -58.29 -14.30 -23.80
CA LYS A 325 -59.12 -13.69 -24.86
C LYS A 325 -60.20 -14.68 -25.28
N THR A 326 -61.43 -14.20 -25.43
CA THR A 326 -62.48 -14.76 -26.30
C THR A 326 -63.26 -13.60 -26.93
N GLU A 327 -64.01 -13.87 -28.01
CA GLU A 327 -64.23 -12.90 -29.10
C GLU A 327 -65.63 -12.24 -29.14
N GLY A 328 -65.64 -10.91 -29.36
CA GLY A 328 -66.70 -10.13 -30.06
C GLY A 328 -68.10 -9.97 -29.42
N PRO A 329 -69.00 -9.17 -30.02
CA PRO A 329 -68.82 -8.14 -31.08
C PRO A 329 -69.28 -6.71 -30.62
N GLU A 330 -69.22 -5.73 -31.54
CA GLU A 330 -69.57 -4.31 -31.34
C GLU A 330 -71.06 -4.05 -30.98
N PRO A 331 -71.41 -2.84 -30.45
CA PRO A 331 -71.85 -1.78 -31.36
C PRO A 331 -71.47 -0.31 -31.02
N VAL A 332 -71.42 0.49 -32.09
CA VAL A 332 -71.41 1.98 -32.26
C VAL A 332 -72.86 2.54 -32.03
N PRO A 333 -73.25 3.86 -31.98
CA PRO A 333 -72.58 5.19 -32.14
C PRO A 333 -72.84 6.27 -31.04
N SER A 334 -72.22 7.45 -31.19
CA SER A 334 -72.86 8.81 -31.34
C SER A 334 -71.79 9.93 -31.20
N GLN A 335 -71.23 10.48 -32.29
CA GLN A 335 -71.64 11.71 -33.01
C GLN A 335 -71.45 13.06 -32.27
N GLU A 336 -70.40 13.81 -32.72
CA GLU A 336 -70.31 15.24 -33.19
C GLU A 336 -71.42 16.27 -32.86
N PRO A 337 -71.22 17.63 -32.95
CA PRO A 337 -70.31 18.45 -33.82
C PRO A 337 -69.45 19.54 -33.07
N THR A 338 -68.39 20.22 -33.58
CA THR A 338 -68.10 20.98 -34.86
C THR A 338 -68.70 22.43 -34.82
N GLU A 339 -68.09 23.59 -35.17
CA GLU A 339 -67.03 24.08 -36.12
C GLU A 339 -66.16 25.29 -35.51
N PRO A 340 -65.29 26.11 -36.22
CA PRO A 340 -63.98 26.63 -35.70
C PRO A 340 -63.60 28.16 -35.92
N PRO A 341 -62.70 28.66 -36.83
CA PRO A 341 -61.56 29.55 -36.46
C PRO A 341 -61.34 30.85 -37.31
N LEU A 342 -60.28 31.65 -37.03
CA LEU A 342 -59.57 32.62 -37.93
C LEU A 342 -58.17 32.94 -37.31
N ARG A 343 -56.99 32.87 -37.97
CA ARG A 343 -56.36 33.67 -39.07
C ARG A 343 -56.13 35.18 -38.77
N ALA A 344 -55.04 35.88 -39.16
CA ALA A 344 -53.65 35.57 -39.55
C ALA A 344 -52.83 36.88 -39.80
N ASP A 345 -51.50 36.91 -39.53
CA ASP A 345 -50.41 37.73 -40.17
C ASP A 345 -50.42 39.31 -40.09
N PRO A 346 -49.40 40.08 -40.60
CA PRO A 346 -47.95 40.09 -40.21
C PRO A 346 -47.20 41.49 -40.17
N GLN A 347 -46.07 41.61 -39.44
CA GLN A 347 -44.84 42.47 -39.65
C GLN A 347 -44.97 44.04 -39.81
N PRO A 348 -43.90 44.90 -39.98
CA PRO A 348 -42.41 44.77 -39.84
C PRO A 348 -41.60 45.95 -39.16
N ALA A 349 -40.26 45.75 -39.04
CA ALA A 349 -39.11 46.71 -39.17
C ALA A 349 -38.67 47.75 -38.08
N GLU A 350 -37.54 47.46 -37.39
CA GLU A 350 -36.18 48.10 -37.45
C GLU A 350 -35.92 49.63 -37.63
N PRO A 351 -34.67 50.17 -37.44
CA PRO A 351 -33.49 49.79 -36.59
C PRO A 351 -32.76 51.02 -35.92
N LYS A 352 -31.51 50.80 -35.39
CA LYS A 352 -30.38 51.75 -35.03
C LYS A 352 -29.93 51.68 -33.55
N SER A 353 -28.65 51.80 -33.16
CA SER A 353 -27.37 51.99 -33.89
C SER A 353 -26.13 51.73 -32.99
N ALA A 354 -24.99 51.45 -33.64
CA ALA A 354 -23.59 51.69 -33.23
C ALA A 354 -22.90 50.74 -32.21
N ALA A 355 -21.65 50.43 -32.55
CA ALA A 355 -20.70 49.61 -31.82
C ALA A 355 -19.74 50.46 -30.97
N GLN A 356 -19.05 49.81 -30.02
CA GLN A 356 -17.60 49.92 -29.91
C GLN A 356 -17.01 48.72 -29.17
N ALA A 357 -15.77 48.37 -29.50
CA ALA A 357 -15.00 47.33 -28.84
C ALA A 357 -14.11 47.95 -27.75
N THR A 358 -13.85 47.20 -26.68
CA THR A 358 -12.83 47.56 -25.68
C THR A 358 -12.11 46.30 -25.22
N GLU A 359 -10.81 46.46 -24.94
CA GLU A 359 -9.87 45.36 -24.75
C GLU A 359 -10.02 44.62 -23.41
N ILE A 360 -9.54 43.38 -23.39
CA ILE A 360 -9.43 42.54 -22.19
C ILE A 360 -8.11 42.91 -21.48
N PRO A 361 -8.12 43.32 -20.21
CA PRO A 361 -6.89 43.51 -19.46
C PRO A 361 -6.29 42.17 -19.03
N GLU A 362 -5.03 41.94 -19.35
CA GLU A 362 -4.25 40.82 -18.81
C GLU A 362 -4.06 41.00 -17.28
N PRO A 363 -4.22 39.94 -16.46
CA PRO A 363 -3.76 39.97 -15.08
C PRO A 363 -2.23 39.84 -15.07
N GLY A 364 -1.54 40.93 -14.74
CA GLY A 364 -0.08 40.95 -14.65
C GLY A 364 0.45 39.90 -13.68
N ILE A 365 1.37 39.06 -14.18
CA ILE A 365 2.19 38.20 -13.33
C ILE A 365 3.30 39.08 -12.76
N ASP A 366 3.39 39.18 -11.43
CA ASP A 366 4.54 39.76 -10.75
C ASP A 366 5.79 38.94 -11.09
N VAL A 367 6.58 39.44 -12.04
CA VAL A 367 7.91 38.91 -12.35
C VAL A 367 8.78 39.16 -11.13
N ALA A 368 9.01 38.12 -10.34
CA ALA A 368 9.88 38.19 -9.17
C ALA A 368 11.26 38.73 -9.59
N ALA A 369 11.62 39.89 -9.04
CA ALA A 369 12.83 40.61 -9.40
C ALA A 369 14.09 39.77 -9.16
N GLU A 370 15.11 40.01 -9.98
CA GLU A 370 16.34 39.21 -10.04
C GLU A 370 17.04 39.08 -8.68
N ALA A 371 17.27 37.84 -8.25
CA ALA A 371 18.28 37.54 -7.24
C ALA A 371 19.67 37.51 -7.91
N PRO A 372 20.59 38.45 -7.61
CA PRO A 372 21.88 38.51 -8.28
C PRO A 372 22.81 37.40 -7.77
N GLY A 373 23.14 36.42 -8.61
CA GLY A 373 24.21 35.46 -8.30
C GLY A 373 24.02 34.00 -8.73
N THR A 374 23.05 33.64 -9.58
CA THR A 374 22.90 32.26 -10.05
C THR A 374 24.06 31.82 -10.94
N THR A 375 25.09 31.25 -10.31
CA THR A 375 26.29 30.77 -11.01
C THR A 375 25.97 29.60 -11.94
N VAL A 376 26.75 29.43 -13.02
CA VAL A 376 26.59 28.32 -13.98
C VAL A 376 26.56 26.93 -13.32
N PRO A 377 27.37 26.63 -12.28
CA PRO A 377 27.23 25.38 -11.51
C PRO A 377 25.85 25.17 -10.87
N GLU A 378 25.23 26.21 -10.31
CA GLU A 378 23.91 26.08 -9.66
C GLU A 378 22.81 25.88 -10.71
N LEU A 379 22.88 26.58 -11.84
CA LEU A 379 21.97 26.35 -12.98
C LEU A 379 22.05 24.90 -13.52
N ARG A 380 23.24 24.29 -13.56
CA ARG A 380 23.39 22.87 -13.92
C ARG A 380 22.78 21.93 -12.89
N LYS A 381 22.94 22.24 -11.61
CA LYS A 381 22.40 21.44 -10.50
C LYS A 381 20.88 21.49 -10.47
N GLN A 382 20.30 22.67 -10.66
CA GLN A 382 18.86 22.87 -10.87
C GLN A 382 18.37 22.07 -12.08
N LEU A 383 19.05 22.20 -13.23
CA LEU A 383 18.66 21.51 -14.46
C LEU A 383 18.70 19.99 -14.29
N SER A 384 19.78 19.45 -13.72
CA SER A 384 19.90 18.02 -13.41
C SER A 384 18.80 17.54 -12.45
N GLY A 385 18.47 18.32 -11.42
CA GLY A 385 17.37 18.01 -10.48
C GLY A 385 15.99 17.98 -11.13
N LEU A 386 15.70 18.91 -12.05
CA LEU A 386 14.46 18.94 -12.82
C LEU A 386 14.39 17.84 -13.88
N CYS A 387 15.49 17.57 -14.57
CA CYS A 387 15.59 16.51 -15.57
C CYS A 387 15.38 15.12 -14.97
N ASN A 388 16.04 14.83 -13.83
CA ASN A 388 15.76 13.64 -13.02
C ASN A 388 14.31 13.61 -12.51
N THR A 389 13.69 14.79 -12.34
CA THR A 389 12.30 14.91 -11.89
C THR A 389 11.28 14.57 -12.96
N ILE A 390 11.57 14.84 -14.23
CA ILE A 390 10.72 14.50 -15.38
C ILE A 390 11.18 13.23 -16.12
N GLY A 391 12.18 12.51 -15.61
CA GLY A 391 12.64 11.23 -16.17
C GLY A 391 13.57 11.32 -17.39
N LEU A 392 13.97 12.53 -17.81
CA LEU A 392 14.91 12.71 -18.92
C LEU A 392 16.33 12.30 -18.53
N GLN A 393 16.92 11.39 -19.30
CA GLN A 393 18.28 10.91 -19.08
C GLN A 393 19.33 11.99 -19.46
N PRO A 394 20.44 12.12 -18.72
CA PRO A 394 21.48 13.13 -18.98
C PRO A 394 21.99 13.14 -20.43
N GLU A 395 22.12 11.96 -21.04
CA GLU A 395 22.58 11.76 -22.43
C GLU A 395 21.59 12.34 -23.44
N THR A 396 20.28 12.20 -23.19
CA THR A 396 19.21 12.76 -24.03
C THR A 396 19.27 14.29 -24.01
N ILE A 397 19.43 14.88 -22.83
CA ILE A 397 19.54 16.34 -22.65
C ILE A 397 20.82 16.89 -23.25
N LEU A 398 21.95 16.20 -23.13
CA LEU A 398 23.21 16.59 -23.76
C LEU A 398 23.08 16.60 -25.29
N ARG A 399 22.42 15.58 -25.88
CA ARG A 399 22.12 15.52 -27.32
C ARG A 399 21.18 16.65 -27.75
N TYR A 400 20.03 16.79 -27.08
CA TYR A 400 19.05 17.84 -27.36
C TYR A 400 19.65 19.25 -27.26
N GLY A 401 20.39 19.53 -26.19
CA GLY A 401 21.03 20.83 -26.00
C GLY A 401 22.14 21.11 -27.01
N ASN A 402 22.88 20.09 -27.47
CA ASN A 402 23.83 20.27 -28.58
C ASN A 402 23.11 20.61 -29.90
N LEU A 403 21.95 20.00 -30.18
CA LEU A 403 21.13 20.30 -31.36
C LEU A 403 20.47 21.70 -31.28
N ARG A 404 19.97 22.09 -30.10
CA ARG A 404 19.19 23.32 -29.90
C ARG A 404 20.04 24.57 -29.63
N PHE A 405 21.21 24.41 -28.99
CA PHE A 405 22.04 25.51 -28.49
C PHE A 405 23.53 25.41 -28.90
N GLY A 406 23.90 24.37 -29.64
CA GLY A 406 25.27 24.12 -30.11
C GLY A 406 26.19 23.50 -29.04
N GLU A 407 27.39 23.10 -29.47
CA GLU A 407 28.37 22.52 -28.55
C GLU A 407 28.75 23.47 -27.40
N GLY A 408 28.97 22.88 -26.22
CA GLY A 408 29.33 23.63 -25.02
C GLY A 408 28.21 24.47 -24.41
N TRP A 409 26.96 24.33 -24.86
CA TRP A 409 25.78 25.02 -24.30
C TRP A 409 25.69 24.96 -22.78
N GLY A 410 26.02 23.82 -22.16
CA GLY A 410 26.04 23.65 -20.70
C GLY A 410 27.07 24.52 -19.96
N ARG A 411 27.90 25.31 -20.65
CA ARG A 411 28.78 26.34 -20.07
C ARG A 411 28.20 27.75 -20.15
N LYS A 412 27.11 27.96 -20.91
CA LYS A 412 26.45 29.26 -21.12
C LYS A 412 25.25 29.36 -20.16
N ALA A 413 25.20 30.42 -19.36
CA ALA A 413 24.09 30.63 -18.42
C ALA A 413 22.74 30.73 -19.15
N ASP A 414 22.69 31.41 -20.29
CA ASP A 414 21.46 31.67 -21.04
C ASP A 414 20.85 30.39 -21.65
N SER A 415 21.70 29.47 -22.12
CA SER A 415 21.25 28.17 -22.62
C SER A 415 20.67 27.29 -21.50
N LEU A 416 21.28 27.33 -20.30
CA LEU A 416 20.75 26.63 -19.14
C LEU A 416 19.42 27.26 -18.67
N LYS A 417 19.34 28.59 -18.58
CA LYS A 417 18.11 29.33 -18.21
C LYS A 417 16.94 29.00 -19.15
N LYS A 418 17.15 29.06 -20.47
CA LYS A 418 16.09 28.76 -21.46
C LYS A 418 15.56 27.32 -21.36
N LEU A 419 16.42 26.36 -21.05
CA LEU A 419 15.99 24.96 -20.88
C LEU A 419 15.28 24.74 -19.53
N LEU A 420 15.74 25.40 -18.46
CA LEU A 420 15.04 25.43 -17.17
C LEU A 420 13.64 26.03 -17.29
N GLU A 421 13.51 27.14 -18.01
CA GLU A 421 12.26 27.85 -18.26
C GLU A 421 11.27 26.99 -19.05
N ALA A 422 11.72 26.31 -20.11
CA ALA A 422 10.88 25.37 -20.86
C ALA A 422 10.37 24.21 -19.99
N ILE A 423 11.22 23.63 -19.14
CA ILE A 423 10.82 22.56 -18.20
C ILE A 423 9.82 23.08 -17.16
N HIS A 424 10.05 24.27 -16.58
CA HIS A 424 9.12 24.87 -15.63
C HIS A 424 7.76 25.18 -16.27
N LEU A 425 7.74 25.68 -17.51
CA LEU A 425 6.50 25.99 -18.23
C LEU A 425 5.68 24.72 -18.49
N ALA A 426 6.32 23.64 -18.96
CA ALA A 426 5.69 22.34 -19.14
C ALA A 426 5.13 21.77 -17.82
N MET A 427 5.86 21.93 -16.71
CA MET A 427 5.39 21.52 -15.37
C MET A 427 4.22 22.38 -14.86
N LEU A 428 4.14 23.67 -15.21
CA LEU A 428 3.02 24.56 -14.88
C LEU A 428 1.76 24.27 -15.70
N GLN A 429 1.94 23.77 -16.93
CA GLN A 429 0.86 23.45 -17.87
C GLN A 429 0.39 21.98 -17.78
N ASP A 430 1.01 21.17 -16.92
CA ASP A 430 0.81 19.71 -16.81
C ASP A 430 1.11 18.95 -18.14
N ASP A 431 1.94 19.53 -19.02
CA ASP A 431 2.33 19.00 -20.33
C ASP A 431 3.81 18.57 -20.36
N VAL A 432 4.22 17.85 -19.32
CA VAL A 432 5.58 17.31 -19.22
C VAL A 432 5.83 16.24 -20.30
N ASP A 433 4.81 15.44 -20.62
CA ASP A 433 4.90 14.41 -21.66
C ASP A 433 5.06 15.01 -23.07
N GLY A 434 4.40 16.14 -23.37
CA GLY A 434 4.57 16.87 -24.64
C GLY A 434 5.99 17.41 -24.83
N LEU A 435 6.59 17.99 -23.78
CA LEU A 435 7.99 18.43 -23.81
C LEU A 435 8.95 17.25 -24.00
N ILE A 436 8.69 16.11 -23.37
CA ILE A 436 9.50 14.89 -23.55
C ILE A 436 9.37 14.35 -24.97
N ALA A 437 8.19 14.43 -25.59
CA ALA A 437 8.00 14.08 -27.00
C ALA A 437 8.79 15.02 -27.93
N GLU A 438 8.67 16.35 -27.77
CA GLU A 438 9.42 17.35 -28.58
C GLU A 438 10.94 17.10 -28.54
N ILE A 439 11.46 16.78 -27.36
CA ILE A 439 12.89 16.50 -27.15
C ILE A 439 13.32 15.24 -27.91
N HIS A 440 12.53 14.16 -27.88
CA HIS A 440 12.85 12.93 -28.59
C HIS A 440 12.68 13.09 -30.11
N ASP A 441 11.61 13.74 -30.57
CA ASP A 441 11.36 14.00 -31.99
C ASP A 441 12.46 14.87 -32.60
N THR A 442 12.91 15.92 -31.89
CA THR A 442 14.05 16.75 -32.32
C THR A 442 15.34 15.92 -32.49
N ILE A 443 15.58 14.95 -31.61
CA ILE A 443 16.74 14.05 -31.72
C ILE A 443 16.56 13.07 -32.89
N GLN A 444 15.35 12.54 -33.08
CA GLN A 444 15.06 11.58 -34.14
C GLN A 444 15.12 12.22 -35.53
N GLU A 445 14.59 13.43 -35.70
CA GLU A 445 14.73 14.21 -36.93
C GLU A 445 16.19 14.46 -37.29
N ALA A 446 17.03 14.79 -36.31
CA ALA A 446 18.46 15.02 -36.54
C ALA A 446 19.19 13.73 -36.97
N GLN A 447 18.81 12.57 -36.43
CA GLN A 447 19.35 11.27 -36.86
C GLN A 447 18.90 10.92 -38.29
N ASN A 448 17.63 11.16 -38.61
CA ASN A 448 17.05 10.89 -39.93
C ASN A 448 17.63 11.80 -41.04
N ARG A 449 18.18 12.99 -40.69
CA ARG A 449 18.89 13.88 -41.62
C ARG A 449 20.39 13.57 -41.77
N ALA A 450 20.94 12.71 -40.91
CA ALA A 450 22.33 12.27 -40.92
C ALA A 450 22.53 10.86 -41.52
N SER A 451 21.43 10.23 -41.95
CA SER A 451 21.37 8.92 -42.62
C SER A 451 21.02 9.09 -44.09
#